data_AF-A0A017TDW0-F1
#
_entry.id   AF-A0A017TDW0-F1
#
_cell.length_a   1.000
_cell.length_b   1.000
_cell.length_c   1.000
_cell.angle_alpha   90.00
_cell.angle_beta   90.00
_cell.angle_gamma   90.00
#
_symmetry.space_group_name_H-M   'P 1'
#
loop_
_entity.id
_entity.type
_entity.pdbx_description
1 polymer ?
#
loop_
_entity_poly.entity_id
_entity_poly.type
_entity_poly.pdbx_seq_one_letter_code
_entity_poly.pdbx_strand_id
1 'polypeptide(L)'
;MMTIKLLLTFAGLLVTAGCSQGEGHTDACEGPCCDEACDPCANGACDDDDLALGWEPPVLLWWGSSAEEAPACPVEAPQVFFEGFSGLSTRQSCPSCACGPSACEMPRVEVYNENMCNVYEVPDPEIFSFPVPEDWDGTCVTHPPIEAGTYMSIHFSRTVATPCAPIAGPEAVVAEHAWEMQARACHAPAAPGTSGRPGRGMPVPEGFEKCVSRPEAEAPECPAAYPERRAFFTGTEGALGCAPCACGEPLGANCRARIYWHSEPECADQGMLMTTGLDHEPCLGWSGPSWVDFTSLRGTWKNNEPGICTATGGQPTGELSGRDPMTFCCAPAR
;
A
#
# COMPACT_ATOMS: atom_id res chain seq x y z
N MET A 1 -8.71 -34.36 -32.34
CA MET A 1 -9.08 -34.09 -33.75
C MET A 1 -10.18 -33.05 -33.78
N MET A 2 -9.87 -31.81 -34.15
CA MET A 2 -10.67 -30.96 -35.06
C MET A 2 -9.96 -29.61 -35.13
N THR A 3 -9.46 -29.33 -36.33
CA THR A 3 -8.63 -28.21 -36.70
C THR A 3 -9.53 -27.13 -37.30
N ILE A 4 -9.56 -25.93 -36.75
CA ILE A 4 -10.22 -24.77 -37.37
C ILE A 4 -9.14 -23.87 -37.96
N LYS A 5 -9.08 -23.85 -39.30
CA LYS A 5 -8.23 -22.96 -40.10
C LYS A 5 -8.91 -21.59 -40.20
N LEU A 6 -8.23 -20.54 -39.73
CA LEU A 6 -8.62 -19.16 -39.99
C LEU A 6 -7.84 -18.64 -41.21
N LEU A 7 -8.57 -18.27 -42.27
CA LEU A 7 -8.07 -17.62 -43.49
C LEU A 7 -8.03 -16.10 -43.27
N LEU A 8 -6.88 -15.48 -43.50
CA LEU A 8 -6.68 -14.03 -43.54
C LEU A 8 -6.30 -13.63 -44.97
N THR A 9 -7.15 -12.84 -45.63
CA THR A 9 -6.92 -12.28 -46.97
C THR A 9 -7.11 -10.77 -46.97
N PHE A 10 -6.03 -10.09 -47.33
CA PHE A 10 -5.83 -8.79 -48.03
C PHE A 10 -6.99 -7.79 -48.23
N ALA A 11 -6.75 -6.54 -47.83
CA ALA A 11 -6.88 -5.28 -48.60
C ALA A 11 -6.36 -4.14 -47.68
N GLY A 12 -5.44 -3.25 -48.03
CA GLY A 12 -5.18 -2.62 -49.32
C GLY A 12 -5.94 -1.29 -49.42
N LEU A 13 -5.51 -0.23 -48.72
CA LEU A 13 -6.00 1.13 -48.95
C LEU A 13 -4.89 2.18 -48.81
N LEU A 14 -4.53 2.73 -49.98
CA LEU A 14 -3.81 4.00 -50.16
C LEU A 14 -4.78 5.16 -49.82
N VAL A 15 -4.32 6.14 -49.05
CA VAL A 15 -5.00 7.44 -48.93
C VAL A 15 -4.04 8.54 -49.38
N THR A 16 -4.50 9.25 -50.41
CA THR A 16 -3.91 10.42 -51.04
C THR A 16 -4.08 11.68 -50.20
N ALA A 17 -3.15 12.63 -50.37
CA ALA A 17 -3.17 13.97 -49.80
C ALA A 17 -4.46 14.76 -50.12
N GLY A 18 -4.85 15.65 -49.19
CA GLY A 18 -5.86 16.67 -49.40
C GLY A 18 -5.84 17.69 -48.25
N CYS A 19 -5.26 18.86 -48.49
CA CYS A 19 -5.41 20.04 -47.66
C CYS A 19 -6.86 20.56 -47.81
N SER A 20 -7.60 20.71 -46.72
CA SER A 20 -8.88 21.44 -46.72
C SER A 20 -8.72 22.75 -45.95
N GLN A 21 -8.83 23.85 -46.70
CA GLN A 21 -9.03 25.21 -46.20
C GLN A 21 -10.32 25.29 -45.39
N GLY A 22 -10.24 25.90 -44.21
CA GLY A 22 -11.37 26.50 -43.50
C GLY A 22 -11.04 27.96 -43.25
N GLU A 23 -11.73 28.84 -43.97
CA GLU A 23 -11.70 30.31 -43.82
C GLU A 23 -12.41 30.74 -42.52
N GLY A 24 -12.00 31.86 -41.91
CA GLY A 24 -13.01 32.68 -41.21
C GLY A 24 -12.69 33.55 -39.98
N HIS A 25 -11.44 33.92 -39.68
CA HIS A 25 -11.12 35.22 -39.05
C HIS A 25 -9.61 35.49 -39.13
N THR A 26 -9.14 35.77 -40.35
CA THR A 26 -7.89 36.50 -40.53
C THR A 26 -8.25 37.98 -40.55
N ASP A 27 -8.43 38.57 -39.38
CA ASP A 27 -8.17 40.00 -39.28
C ASP A 27 -6.70 40.14 -39.66
N ALA A 28 -6.47 40.79 -40.81
CA ALA A 28 -5.15 41.10 -41.28
C ALA A 28 -4.45 41.83 -40.13
N CYS A 29 -3.39 41.21 -39.62
CA CYS A 29 -2.44 41.86 -38.76
C CYS A 29 -1.85 43.01 -39.60
N GLU A 30 -2.43 44.21 -39.49
CA GLU A 30 -1.91 45.44 -40.09
C GLU A 30 -0.98 46.09 -39.06
N GLY A 31 0.31 45.81 -39.21
CA GLY A 31 1.36 46.36 -38.36
C GLY A 31 2.70 45.69 -38.64
N PRO A 32 3.82 46.28 -38.21
CA PRO A 32 5.18 45.77 -38.48
C PRO A 32 5.52 44.41 -37.82
N CYS A 33 4.54 43.72 -37.24
CA CYS A 33 4.73 42.56 -36.35
C CYS A 33 4.22 41.23 -36.95
N CYS A 34 4.01 41.15 -38.26
CA CYS A 34 3.31 40.00 -38.85
C CYS A 34 4.22 39.07 -39.66
N ASP A 35 5.51 39.43 -39.84
CA ASP A 35 6.50 38.64 -40.62
C ASP A 35 7.78 38.27 -39.84
N GLU A 36 7.95 38.75 -38.59
CA GLU A 36 9.06 38.35 -37.71
C GLU A 36 8.51 38.00 -36.32
N ALA A 37 9.27 37.21 -35.53
CA ALA A 37 8.93 36.91 -34.15
C ALA A 37 8.67 38.24 -33.42
N CYS A 38 7.41 38.49 -33.04
CA CYS A 38 7.06 39.66 -32.26
C CYS A 38 7.97 39.70 -31.04
N ASP A 39 8.91 40.63 -31.02
CA ASP A 39 9.50 41.08 -29.78
C ASP A 39 8.50 42.10 -29.20
N PRO A 40 7.65 41.71 -28.23
CA PRO A 40 6.67 42.62 -27.63
C PRO A 40 7.33 43.83 -26.95
N CYS A 41 8.66 43.84 -26.86
CA CYS A 41 9.49 44.87 -26.25
C CYS A 41 10.19 45.80 -27.26
N ALA A 42 10.02 45.60 -28.57
CA ALA A 42 10.73 46.36 -29.61
C ALA A 42 10.52 47.90 -29.57
N ASN A 43 9.45 48.37 -28.93
CA ASN A 43 9.13 49.80 -28.81
C ASN A 43 9.62 50.44 -27.51
N GLY A 44 10.47 49.76 -26.72
CA GLY A 44 10.89 50.24 -25.40
C GLY A 44 9.73 50.32 -24.39
N ALA A 45 8.63 49.64 -24.67
CA ALA A 45 7.45 49.56 -23.80
C ALA A 45 7.59 48.48 -22.71
N CYS A 46 8.60 47.62 -22.83
CA CYS A 46 9.09 46.83 -21.72
C CYS A 46 10.17 47.68 -21.05
N ASP A 47 9.82 48.33 -19.94
CA ASP A 47 10.84 48.87 -19.05
C ASP A 47 11.79 47.73 -18.66
N ASP A 48 13.09 48.00 -18.56
CA ASP A 48 14.20 47.07 -18.20
C ASP A 48 14.03 46.25 -16.89
N ASP A 49 12.88 46.35 -16.23
CA ASP A 49 12.44 45.55 -15.07
C ASP A 49 11.50 44.40 -15.50
N ASP A 50 11.78 43.77 -16.64
CA ASP A 50 11.00 42.64 -17.14
C ASP A 50 11.05 41.48 -16.14
N LEU A 51 9.96 41.32 -15.39
CA LEU A 51 9.66 40.05 -14.76
C LEU A 51 9.68 39.01 -15.88
N ALA A 52 10.69 38.13 -15.85
CA ALA A 52 10.86 37.09 -16.84
C ALA A 52 9.52 36.36 -17.07
N LEU A 53 9.26 35.97 -18.32
CA LEU A 53 8.02 35.28 -18.69
C LEU A 53 7.70 34.14 -17.71
N GLY A 54 6.54 34.21 -17.06
CA GLY A 54 6.06 33.19 -16.12
C GLY A 54 6.08 33.56 -14.63
N TRP A 55 6.54 34.76 -14.27
CA TRP A 55 6.38 35.30 -12.90
C TRP A 55 5.09 36.10 -12.76
N GLU A 56 4.37 35.90 -11.66
CA GLU A 56 3.18 36.67 -11.33
C GLU A 56 3.54 38.06 -10.79
N PRO A 57 2.60 39.03 -10.85
CA PRO A 57 2.84 40.37 -10.35
C PRO A 57 3.27 40.39 -8.87
N PRO A 58 4.02 41.42 -8.44
CA PRO A 58 4.54 41.45 -7.09
C PRO A 58 3.44 41.49 -6.01
N VAL A 59 3.62 40.67 -4.98
CA VAL A 59 2.81 40.57 -3.76
C VAL A 59 3.60 41.05 -2.55
N LEU A 60 2.90 41.33 -1.44
CA LEU A 60 3.53 41.53 -0.14
C LEU A 60 3.55 40.18 0.60
N LEU A 61 4.74 39.66 0.88
CA LEU A 61 4.94 38.41 1.59
C LEU A 61 5.41 38.68 3.02
N TRP A 62 4.72 38.11 3.98
CA TRP A 62 5.21 37.93 5.34
C TRP A 62 5.54 36.45 5.56
N TRP A 63 6.58 36.16 6.34
CA TRP A 63 6.85 34.82 6.86
C TRP A 63 7.43 34.88 8.26
N GLY A 64 7.22 33.81 9.02
CA GLY A 64 7.66 33.70 10.41
C GLY A 64 7.59 32.27 10.90
N SER A 65 7.82 32.08 12.20
CA SER A 65 7.68 30.76 12.81
C SER A 65 6.24 30.26 12.65
N SER A 66 6.08 28.96 12.38
CA SER A 66 4.76 28.31 12.38
C SER A 66 4.04 28.35 13.73
N ALA A 67 4.77 28.64 14.81
CA ALA A 67 4.21 28.80 16.16
C ALA A 67 3.64 30.20 16.44
N GLU A 68 3.98 31.20 15.59
CA GLU A 68 3.48 32.57 15.71
C GLU A 68 2.12 32.72 15.02
N GLU A 69 1.40 33.81 15.24
CA GLU A 69 0.19 34.11 14.48
C GLU A 69 0.56 35.01 13.28
N ALA A 70 0.13 34.63 12.08
CA ALA A 70 0.39 35.41 10.88
C ALA A 70 -0.32 36.78 10.94
N PRO A 71 0.39 37.91 10.75
CA PRO A 71 -0.20 39.24 10.77
C PRO A 71 -1.23 39.39 9.65
N ALA A 72 -2.27 40.19 9.90
CA ALA A 72 -3.28 40.49 8.90
C ALA A 72 -2.67 41.16 7.67
N CYS A 73 -3.30 40.96 6.51
CA CYS A 73 -2.90 41.66 5.30
C CYS A 73 -3.03 43.19 5.48
N PRO A 74 -2.03 43.97 5.03
CA PRO A 74 -2.01 45.42 5.21
C PRO A 74 -3.07 46.11 4.33
N VAL A 75 -3.42 47.35 4.67
CA VAL A 75 -4.51 48.09 3.99
C VAL A 75 -4.22 48.35 2.51
N GLU A 76 -2.95 48.38 2.13
CA GLU A 76 -2.47 48.55 0.75
C GLU A 76 -2.66 47.28 -0.08
N ALA A 77 -2.69 46.11 0.56
CA ALA A 77 -2.88 44.81 -0.07
C ALA A 77 -3.84 43.95 0.77
N PRO A 78 -5.12 44.31 0.90
CA PRO A 78 -6.02 43.71 1.89
C PRO A 78 -6.47 42.27 1.58
N GLN A 79 -6.16 41.75 0.39
CA GLN A 79 -6.61 40.42 -0.04
C GLN A 79 -5.50 39.39 0.19
N VAL A 80 -5.85 38.28 0.87
CA VAL A 80 -4.96 37.12 1.02
C VAL A 80 -4.85 36.43 -0.34
N PHE A 81 -3.63 36.34 -0.85
CA PHE A 81 -3.31 35.64 -2.09
C PHE A 81 -2.88 34.20 -1.83
N PHE A 82 -2.07 33.98 -0.79
CA PHE A 82 -1.52 32.66 -0.47
C PHE A 82 -1.27 32.53 1.03
N GLU A 83 -1.50 31.34 1.57
CA GLU A 83 -1.04 30.93 2.90
C GLU A 83 -0.41 29.54 2.78
N GLY A 84 0.74 29.36 3.42
CA GLY A 84 1.45 28.08 3.33
C GLY A 84 2.60 27.97 4.31
N PHE A 85 3.31 26.86 4.22
CA PHE A 85 4.30 26.42 5.18
C PHE A 85 5.61 26.00 4.51
N SER A 86 6.71 26.05 5.26
CA SER A 86 8.02 25.60 4.81
C SER A 86 8.79 24.93 5.94
N GLY A 87 9.85 24.19 5.58
CA GLY A 87 10.62 23.38 6.53
C GLY A 87 9.82 22.20 7.08
N LEU A 88 9.26 21.36 6.20
CA LEU A 88 8.58 20.12 6.61
C LEU A 88 9.59 19.20 7.30
N SER A 89 9.27 18.79 8.52
CA SER A 89 9.98 17.75 9.25
C SER A 89 9.01 16.64 9.62
N THR A 90 9.50 15.40 9.56
CA THR A 90 8.71 14.22 9.88
C THR A 90 9.38 13.41 10.99
N ARG A 91 8.56 12.82 11.85
CA ARG A 91 9.02 11.87 12.86
C ARG A 91 8.19 10.61 12.75
N GLN A 92 8.87 9.51 12.49
CA GLN A 92 8.25 8.20 12.32
C GLN A 92 8.94 7.15 13.17
N SER A 93 8.14 6.38 13.89
CA SER A 93 8.62 5.24 14.68
C SER A 93 7.54 4.17 14.69
N CYS A 94 7.94 2.94 14.44
CA CYS A 94 7.03 1.80 14.33
C CYS A 94 7.33 0.78 15.43
N PRO A 95 6.30 0.08 15.93
CA PRO A 95 6.49 -1.00 16.88
C PRO A 95 7.35 -2.11 16.28
N SER A 96 8.11 -2.75 17.15
CA SER A 96 8.80 -3.98 16.78
C SER A 96 7.79 -5.06 16.36
N CYS A 97 8.22 -6.00 15.51
CA CYS A 97 7.38 -7.11 15.09
C CYS A 97 8.09 -8.43 15.41
N ALA A 98 7.38 -9.32 16.09
CA ALA A 98 7.83 -10.65 16.45
C ALA A 98 6.75 -11.69 16.12
N CYS A 99 7.15 -12.96 16.08
CA CYS A 99 6.22 -14.07 15.92
C CYS A 99 6.08 -14.84 17.22
N GLY A 100 4.84 -15.22 17.55
CA GLY A 100 4.55 -16.20 18.57
C GLY A 100 5.00 -17.61 18.18
N PRO A 101 4.76 -18.59 19.07
CA PRO A 101 5.11 -19.97 18.78
C PRO A 101 4.20 -20.60 17.71
N SER A 102 4.76 -21.54 16.96
CA SER A 102 4.03 -22.55 16.19
C SER A 102 3.79 -23.78 17.07
N ALA A 103 2.80 -24.60 16.75
CA ALA A 103 2.50 -25.87 17.41
C ALA A 103 2.26 -26.99 16.38
N CYS A 104 2.58 -28.24 16.75
CA CYS A 104 2.20 -29.40 15.95
C CYS A 104 0.80 -29.88 16.38
N GLU A 105 -0.08 -30.12 15.42
CA GLU A 105 -1.42 -30.65 15.63
C GLU A 105 -1.52 -32.11 15.17
N MET A 106 -2.19 -32.93 15.98
CA MET A 106 -2.44 -34.33 15.68
C MET A 106 -3.31 -34.48 14.42
N PRO A 107 -3.13 -35.58 13.67
CA PRO A 107 -3.94 -35.85 12.50
C PRO A 107 -5.39 -36.18 12.89
N ARG A 108 -6.29 -35.99 11.92
CA ARG A 108 -7.65 -36.53 11.95
C ARG A 108 -7.65 -37.94 11.36
N VAL A 109 -8.65 -38.72 11.77
CA VAL A 109 -8.84 -40.09 11.31
C VAL A 109 -10.25 -40.24 10.79
N GLU A 110 -10.35 -40.77 9.58
CA GLU A 110 -11.61 -41.02 8.89
C GLU A 110 -11.66 -42.49 8.47
N VAL A 111 -12.81 -43.13 8.64
CA VAL A 111 -13.01 -44.55 8.36
C VAL A 111 -14.04 -44.68 7.25
N TYR A 112 -13.76 -45.51 6.24
CA TYR A 112 -14.61 -45.63 5.05
C TYR A 112 -15.01 -47.08 4.79
N ASN A 113 -16.19 -47.27 4.21
CA ASN A 113 -16.64 -48.58 3.70
C ASN A 113 -16.00 -48.98 2.36
N GLU A 114 -15.17 -48.12 1.78
CA GLU A 114 -14.48 -48.35 0.51
C GLU A 114 -13.03 -48.79 0.69
N ASN A 115 -12.49 -49.47 -0.33
CA ASN A 115 -11.10 -49.90 -0.34
C ASN A 115 -10.14 -48.73 -0.63
N MET A 116 -8.95 -48.79 -0.04
CA MET A 116 -7.81 -47.90 -0.31
C MET A 116 -8.11 -46.40 -0.22
N CYS A 117 -9.11 -45.98 0.57
CA CYS A 117 -9.50 -44.57 0.70
C CYS A 117 -9.79 -43.89 -0.65
N ASN A 118 -10.24 -44.65 -1.66
CA ASN A 118 -10.60 -44.15 -3.00
C ASN A 118 -11.97 -43.42 -3.02
N VAL A 119 -12.29 -42.72 -1.94
CA VAL A 119 -13.56 -42.04 -1.66
C VAL A 119 -13.96 -41.07 -2.79
N TYR A 120 -12.99 -40.48 -3.50
CA TYR A 120 -13.25 -39.57 -4.61
C TYR A 120 -13.60 -40.26 -5.94
N GLU A 121 -13.39 -41.58 -6.05
CA GLU A 121 -13.68 -42.36 -7.26
C GLU A 121 -15.03 -43.08 -7.19
N VAL A 122 -15.65 -43.10 -6.01
CA VAL A 122 -16.95 -43.76 -5.76
C VAL A 122 -18.03 -42.70 -5.57
N PRO A 123 -19.18 -42.82 -6.26
CA PRO A 123 -20.32 -41.95 -5.99
C PRO A 123 -20.94 -42.30 -4.64
N ASP A 124 -20.96 -41.33 -3.72
CA ASP A 124 -21.58 -41.40 -2.38
C ASP A 124 -20.96 -42.45 -1.42
N PRO A 125 -19.66 -42.32 -1.09
CA PRO A 125 -18.99 -43.22 -0.14
C PRO A 125 -19.54 -43.05 1.27
N GLU A 126 -19.72 -44.15 2.00
CA GLU A 126 -20.14 -44.09 3.39
C GLU A 126 -18.92 -43.79 4.27
N ILE A 127 -19.01 -42.71 5.05
CA ILE A 127 -17.96 -42.25 5.95
C ILE A 127 -18.41 -42.49 7.39
N PHE A 128 -17.70 -43.36 8.09
CA PHE A 128 -17.84 -43.52 9.53
C PHE A 128 -16.95 -42.47 10.21
N SER A 129 -17.60 -41.42 10.72
CA SER A 129 -16.89 -40.37 11.46
C SER A 129 -16.44 -40.91 12.81
N PHE A 130 -15.15 -40.79 13.12
CA PHE A 130 -14.61 -41.04 14.46
C PHE A 130 -14.17 -39.69 15.06
N PRO A 131 -15.05 -38.97 15.76
CA PRO A 131 -14.78 -37.59 16.14
C PRO A 131 -13.72 -37.52 17.25
N VAL A 132 -12.56 -36.94 16.94
CA VAL A 132 -11.57 -36.54 17.94
C VAL A 132 -11.83 -35.09 18.37
N PRO A 133 -11.46 -34.69 19.61
CA PRO A 133 -11.46 -33.29 20.01
C PRO A 133 -10.68 -32.40 19.02
N GLU A 134 -11.07 -31.14 18.89
CA GLU A 134 -10.43 -30.20 17.95
C GLU A 134 -8.94 -30.00 18.23
N ASP A 135 -8.57 -29.92 19.51
CA ASP A 135 -7.19 -29.84 20.01
C ASP A 135 -6.70 -31.18 20.57
N TRP A 136 -7.01 -32.29 19.89
CA TRP A 136 -6.64 -33.60 20.38
C TRP A 136 -5.11 -33.73 20.55
N ASP A 137 -4.68 -33.95 21.78
CA ASP A 137 -3.26 -34.03 22.17
C ASP A 137 -2.69 -35.45 22.05
N GLY A 138 -3.52 -36.41 21.61
CA GLY A 138 -3.19 -37.83 21.54
C GLY A 138 -3.73 -38.66 22.70
N THR A 139 -4.45 -38.08 23.67
CA THR A 139 -5.13 -38.86 24.73
C THR A 139 -6.02 -39.95 24.14
N CYS A 140 -6.18 -41.08 24.83
CA CYS A 140 -7.08 -42.11 24.34
C CYS A 140 -8.52 -41.58 24.26
N VAL A 141 -9.15 -41.72 23.10
CA VAL A 141 -10.57 -41.44 22.90
C VAL A 141 -11.28 -42.72 22.52
N THR A 142 -12.48 -42.93 23.07
CA THR A 142 -13.30 -44.12 22.84
C THR A 142 -14.67 -43.70 22.36
N HIS A 143 -15.18 -44.38 21.35
CA HIS A 143 -16.52 -44.20 20.81
C HIS A 143 -17.23 -45.54 20.70
N PRO A 144 -18.55 -45.56 20.40
CA PRO A 144 -19.20 -46.80 19.97
C PRO A 144 -18.40 -47.45 18.83
N PRO A 145 -18.17 -48.77 18.89
CA PRO A 145 -17.29 -49.45 17.94
C PRO A 145 -17.86 -49.37 16.53
N ILE A 146 -16.99 -49.07 15.57
CA ILE A 146 -17.27 -49.34 14.16
C ILE A 146 -17.00 -50.82 13.95
N GLU A 147 -18.07 -51.59 13.76
CA GLU A 147 -18.01 -53.06 13.77
C GLU A 147 -17.13 -53.61 12.65
N ALA A 148 -16.39 -54.67 12.96
CA ALA A 148 -15.68 -55.47 11.98
C ALA A 148 -16.63 -55.88 10.85
N GLY A 149 -16.16 -55.76 9.61
CA GLY A 149 -16.94 -56.12 8.44
C GLY A 149 -17.79 -54.98 7.85
N THR A 150 -17.85 -53.81 8.51
CA THR A 150 -18.60 -52.63 8.01
C THR A 150 -17.74 -51.63 7.26
N TYR A 151 -16.42 -51.63 7.50
CA TYR A 151 -15.48 -50.70 6.88
C TYR A 151 -14.35 -51.44 6.15
N MET A 152 -13.71 -50.76 5.19
CA MET A 152 -12.66 -51.34 4.33
C MET A 152 -11.38 -50.50 4.27
N SER A 153 -11.41 -49.27 4.78
CA SER A 153 -10.20 -48.46 4.91
C SER A 153 -10.24 -47.45 6.04
N ILE A 154 -9.06 -47.03 6.48
CA ILE A 154 -8.83 -45.97 7.46
C ILE A 154 -7.84 -44.98 6.85
N HIS A 155 -8.24 -43.72 6.78
CA HIS A 155 -7.40 -42.62 6.37
C HIS A 155 -6.93 -41.83 7.58
N PHE A 156 -5.62 -41.57 7.63
CA PHE A 156 -5.02 -40.68 8.62
C PHE A 156 -4.53 -39.45 7.88
N SER A 157 -5.09 -38.29 8.22
CA SER A 157 -4.64 -37.03 7.62
C SER A 157 -3.16 -36.80 7.95
N ARG A 158 -2.52 -35.89 7.22
CA ARG A 158 -1.24 -35.32 7.65
C ARG A 158 -1.38 -34.63 9.02
N THR A 159 -0.28 -34.61 9.78
CA THR A 159 -0.13 -33.65 10.89
C THR A 159 -0.02 -32.25 10.33
N VAL A 160 -0.30 -31.24 11.16
CA VAL A 160 -0.20 -29.82 10.77
C VAL A 160 0.77 -29.10 11.70
N ALA A 161 1.53 -28.14 11.16
CA ALA A 161 2.24 -27.15 11.95
C ALA A 161 1.45 -25.84 11.86
N THR A 162 0.99 -25.31 12.99
CA THR A 162 0.14 -24.13 13.02
C THR A 162 0.91 -22.89 12.57
N PRO A 163 0.24 -21.92 11.92
CA PRO A 163 0.88 -20.64 11.65
C PRO A 163 1.24 -19.93 12.96
N CYS A 164 2.33 -19.17 12.97
CA CYS A 164 2.64 -18.31 14.10
C CYS A 164 1.74 -17.08 14.13
N ALA A 165 1.27 -16.70 15.31
CA ALA A 165 0.55 -15.46 15.50
C ALA A 165 1.52 -14.26 15.50
N PRO A 166 1.24 -13.17 14.77
CA PRO A 166 2.04 -11.95 14.84
C PRO A 166 1.87 -11.25 16.19
N ILE A 167 2.96 -10.75 16.74
CA ILE A 167 3.02 -10.01 18.00
C ILE A 167 3.65 -8.66 17.69
N ALA A 168 2.83 -7.60 17.73
CA ALA A 168 3.32 -6.24 17.68
C ALA A 168 3.90 -5.85 19.06
N GLY A 169 5.01 -5.13 19.02
CA GLY A 169 5.64 -4.55 20.21
C GLY A 169 4.72 -3.55 20.92
N PRO A 170 5.02 -3.23 22.19
CA PRO A 170 4.21 -2.32 22.98
C PRO A 170 4.35 -0.85 22.56
N GLU A 171 5.30 -0.53 21.67
CA GLU A 171 5.56 0.84 21.26
C GLU A 171 4.40 1.40 20.44
N ALA A 172 4.04 2.66 20.69
CA ALA A 172 3.03 3.34 19.88
C ALA A 172 3.59 3.67 18.49
N VAL A 173 2.72 3.62 17.49
CA VAL A 173 3.02 4.18 16.17
C VAL A 173 3.15 5.70 16.31
N VAL A 174 4.32 6.23 15.96
CA VAL A 174 4.56 7.67 15.83
C VAL A 174 4.58 7.99 14.34
N ALA A 175 3.70 8.89 13.92
CA ALA A 175 3.54 9.33 12.53
C ALA A 175 3.17 10.82 12.52
N GLU A 176 4.14 11.65 12.92
CA GLU A 176 3.94 13.08 13.13
C GLU A 176 4.70 13.90 12.09
N HIS A 177 4.19 15.09 11.80
CA HIS A 177 4.87 16.08 10.98
C HIS A 177 4.76 17.46 11.62
N ALA A 178 5.74 18.31 11.34
CA ALA A 178 5.76 19.69 11.79
C ALA A 178 6.34 20.57 10.68
N TRP A 179 5.81 21.80 10.59
CA TRP A 179 6.34 22.85 9.74
C TRP A 179 7.19 23.80 10.57
N GLU A 180 8.33 24.21 10.07
CA GLU A 180 9.19 25.20 10.74
C GLU A 180 8.63 26.61 10.58
N MET A 181 8.19 26.93 9.37
CA MET A 181 7.82 28.28 8.95
C MET A 181 6.42 28.29 8.36
N GLN A 182 5.78 29.45 8.46
CA GLN A 182 4.56 29.77 7.71
C GLN A 182 4.72 31.11 6.99
N ALA A 183 3.93 31.31 5.94
CA ALA A 183 3.91 32.55 5.19
C ALA A 183 2.50 32.94 4.78
N ARG A 184 2.29 34.25 4.67
CA ARG A 184 1.07 34.87 4.13
C ARG A 184 1.48 35.86 3.06
N ALA A 185 0.98 35.65 1.85
CA ALA A 185 1.11 36.58 0.74
C ALA A 185 -0.19 37.36 0.57
N CYS A 186 -0.06 38.66 0.35
CA CYS A 186 -1.16 39.59 0.20
C CYS A 186 -1.03 40.35 -1.12
N HIS A 187 -2.14 40.56 -1.81
CA HIS A 187 -2.16 41.30 -3.07
C HIS A 187 -3.10 42.51 -3.01
N ALA A 188 -2.75 43.54 -3.77
CA ALA A 188 -3.59 44.71 -3.94
C ALA A 188 -4.75 44.40 -4.89
N PRO A 189 -5.96 44.96 -4.66
CA PRO A 189 -7.03 44.88 -5.63
C PRO A 189 -6.58 45.48 -6.96
N ALA A 190 -6.93 44.83 -8.06
CA ALA A 190 -6.74 45.42 -9.39
C ALA A 190 -7.53 46.74 -9.46
N ALA A 191 -6.86 47.83 -9.84
CA ALA A 191 -7.57 49.10 -10.05
C ALA A 191 -8.51 48.95 -11.26
N PRO A 192 -9.76 49.43 -11.19
CA PRO A 192 -10.69 49.31 -12.30
C PRO A 192 -10.14 50.04 -13.53
N GLY A 193 -9.97 49.30 -14.63
CA GLY A 193 -9.49 49.83 -15.92
C GLY A 193 -7.99 49.78 -16.15
N THR A 194 -7.17 49.32 -15.20
CA THR A 194 -5.77 48.98 -15.46
C THR A 194 -5.64 47.47 -15.66
N SER A 195 -4.79 47.06 -16.61
CA SER A 195 -4.41 45.67 -16.81
C SER A 195 -3.58 45.16 -15.62
N GLY A 196 -4.23 44.92 -14.49
CA GLY A 196 -3.79 44.06 -13.40
C GLY A 196 -2.43 44.33 -12.74
N ARG A 197 -1.73 45.43 -13.05
CA ARG A 197 -0.41 45.72 -12.47
C ARG A 197 -0.58 46.43 -11.12
N PRO A 198 -0.26 45.78 -9.97
CA PRO A 198 -0.16 46.48 -8.70
C PRO A 198 0.90 47.58 -8.82
N GLY A 199 0.59 48.76 -8.27
CA GLY A 199 1.38 49.96 -8.46
C GLY A 199 2.84 49.78 -8.05
N ARG A 200 3.78 50.15 -8.94
CA ARG A 200 5.25 50.06 -8.71
C ARG A 200 5.70 50.74 -7.40
N GLY A 201 4.92 51.67 -6.85
CA GLY A 201 5.22 52.43 -5.63
C GLY A 201 4.42 52.06 -4.38
N MET A 202 3.89 50.83 -4.26
CA MET A 202 3.24 50.40 -3.02
C MET A 202 4.25 50.41 -1.86
N PRO A 203 3.98 51.17 -0.77
CA PRO A 203 4.85 51.15 0.39
C PRO A 203 4.87 49.73 0.98
N VAL A 204 6.05 49.28 1.41
CA VAL A 204 6.24 47.97 2.04
C VAL A 204 6.11 48.15 3.55
N PRO A 205 5.07 47.61 4.20
CA PRO A 205 4.91 47.68 5.64
C PRO A 205 6.01 46.90 6.37
N GLU A 206 6.25 47.24 7.64
CA GLU A 206 7.22 46.52 8.48
C GLU A 206 6.84 45.03 8.58
N GLY A 207 7.84 44.15 8.41
CA GLY A 207 7.67 42.70 8.44
C GLY A 207 7.20 42.06 7.12
N PHE A 208 6.83 42.86 6.11
CA PHE A 208 6.54 42.36 4.77
C PHE A 208 7.70 42.63 3.82
N GLU A 209 7.83 41.78 2.80
CA GLU A 209 8.72 42.03 1.67
C GLU A 209 7.94 41.98 0.36
N LYS A 210 8.46 42.70 -0.63
CA LYS A 210 7.89 42.66 -1.99
C LYS A 210 8.48 41.48 -2.73
N CYS A 211 7.62 40.56 -3.16
CA CYS A 211 8.05 39.32 -3.81
C CYS A 211 7.22 39.02 -5.06
N VAL A 212 7.79 38.29 -6.01
CA VAL A 212 7.09 37.76 -7.18
C VAL A 212 6.88 36.27 -6.99
N SER A 213 5.75 35.73 -7.44
CA SER A 213 5.35 34.34 -7.20
C SER A 213 5.27 33.51 -8.47
N ARG A 214 5.39 32.19 -8.32
CA ARG A 214 5.12 31.20 -9.37
C ARG A 214 4.67 29.86 -8.76
N PRO A 215 3.63 29.20 -9.31
CA PRO A 215 3.07 27.96 -8.78
C PRO A 215 3.88 26.70 -9.14
N GLU A 216 5.19 26.72 -8.89
CA GLU A 216 6.12 25.62 -9.20
C GLU A 216 7.21 25.54 -8.11
N ALA A 217 7.55 24.33 -7.64
CA ALA A 217 8.65 24.13 -6.67
C ALA A 217 10.02 24.37 -7.29
N GLU A 218 10.20 23.94 -8.54
CA GLU A 218 11.43 24.05 -9.33
C GLU A 218 11.35 25.24 -10.30
N ALA A 219 10.97 26.41 -9.78
CA ALA A 219 10.96 27.63 -10.57
C ALA A 219 12.37 27.92 -11.14
N PRO A 220 12.46 28.55 -12.33
CA PRO A 220 13.72 29.08 -12.87
C PRO A 220 14.39 30.04 -11.88
N GLU A 221 15.66 30.40 -12.16
CA GLU A 221 16.38 31.36 -11.32
C GLU A 221 15.56 32.63 -11.07
N CYS A 222 15.63 33.12 -9.84
CA CYS A 222 14.91 34.32 -9.46
C CYS A 222 15.39 35.52 -10.31
N PRO A 223 14.49 36.46 -10.69
CA PRO A 223 14.88 37.67 -11.38
C PRO A 223 15.92 38.46 -10.58
N ALA A 224 16.84 39.17 -11.26
CA ALA A 224 17.90 39.93 -10.62
C ALA A 224 17.40 40.99 -9.60
N ALA A 225 16.20 41.53 -9.82
CA ALA A 225 15.56 42.47 -8.90
C ALA A 225 14.98 41.81 -7.62
N TYR A 226 14.82 40.49 -7.62
CA TYR A 226 14.22 39.69 -6.56
C TYR A 226 15.07 38.44 -6.24
N PRO A 227 16.35 38.58 -5.83
CA PRO A 227 17.29 37.45 -5.78
C PRO A 227 16.98 36.42 -4.67
N GLU A 228 16.19 36.78 -3.66
CA GLU A 228 15.97 35.94 -2.47
C GLU A 228 14.86 34.91 -2.72
N ARG A 229 15.22 33.65 -2.98
CA ARG A 229 14.27 32.56 -3.23
C ARG A 229 13.71 31.96 -1.93
N ARG A 230 12.39 31.74 -1.90
CA ARG A 230 11.68 31.04 -0.83
C ARG A 230 10.61 30.12 -1.43
N ALA A 231 10.43 28.92 -0.87
CA ALA A 231 9.40 27.99 -1.31
C ALA A 231 8.48 27.62 -0.14
N PHE A 232 7.18 27.63 -0.39
CA PHE A 232 6.13 27.30 0.57
C PHE A 232 5.12 26.33 -0.05
N PHE A 233 4.41 25.60 0.80
CA PHE A 233 3.44 24.58 0.43
C PHE A 233 2.11 24.82 1.14
N THR A 234 0.98 24.55 0.50
CA THR A 234 -0.35 24.76 1.12
C THR A 234 -0.70 23.71 2.17
N GLY A 235 0.09 22.63 2.25
CA GLY A 235 -0.10 21.54 3.20
C GLY A 235 0.81 20.37 2.87
N THR A 236 0.44 19.18 3.33
CA THR A 236 1.13 17.93 3.04
C THR A 236 0.32 17.05 2.09
N GLU A 237 1.00 16.23 1.31
CA GLU A 237 0.43 15.11 0.57
C GLU A 237 1.15 13.82 0.95
N GLY A 238 0.46 12.68 0.82
CA GLY A 238 0.96 11.38 1.26
C GLY A 238 0.56 11.04 2.70
N ALA A 239 1.21 10.03 3.26
CA ALA A 239 0.96 9.55 4.62
C ALA A 239 2.17 8.81 5.17
N LEU A 240 2.43 8.99 6.46
CA LEU A 240 3.35 8.14 7.22
C LEU A 240 2.55 7.01 7.86
N GLY A 241 3.05 5.79 7.78
CA GLY A 241 2.42 4.62 8.38
C GLY A 241 3.44 3.55 8.78
N CYS A 242 2.96 2.44 9.30
CA CYS A 242 3.81 1.30 9.59
C CYS A 242 3.33 0.09 8.80
N ALA A 243 4.27 -0.68 8.28
CA ALA A 243 3.94 -1.98 7.69
C ALA A 243 3.29 -2.86 8.77
N PRO A 244 2.14 -3.50 8.49
CA PRO A 244 1.47 -4.36 9.45
C PRO A 244 2.39 -5.52 9.86
N CYS A 245 2.38 -5.88 11.14
CA CYS A 245 3.15 -7.02 11.63
C CYS A 245 2.52 -8.32 11.14
N ALA A 246 3.33 -9.18 10.53
CA ALA A 246 2.94 -10.44 9.96
C ALA A 246 3.99 -11.52 10.23
N CYS A 247 3.56 -12.78 10.17
CA CYS A 247 4.41 -13.95 10.33
C CYS A 247 4.30 -14.85 9.12
N GLY A 248 5.44 -15.35 8.65
CA GLY A 248 5.47 -16.40 7.63
C GLY A 248 5.07 -17.77 8.19
N GLU A 249 5.03 -18.76 7.29
CA GLU A 249 4.88 -20.16 7.68
C GLU A 249 6.06 -20.65 8.54
N PRO A 250 5.84 -21.61 9.44
CA PRO A 250 6.90 -22.15 10.27
C PRO A 250 7.94 -22.90 9.43
N LEU A 251 9.19 -22.42 9.49
CA LEU A 251 10.32 -23.04 8.82
C LEU A 251 10.93 -24.13 9.70
N GLY A 252 11.33 -25.25 9.07
CA GLY A 252 11.97 -26.37 9.76
C GLY A 252 11.01 -27.21 10.61
N ALA A 253 9.70 -27.13 10.36
CA ALA A 253 8.73 -27.96 11.06
C ALA A 253 8.93 -29.45 10.71
N ASN A 254 8.84 -30.30 11.74
CA ASN A 254 8.92 -31.75 11.67
C ASN A 254 7.95 -32.33 12.71
N CYS A 255 6.67 -32.28 12.35
CA CYS A 255 5.59 -32.90 13.10
C CYS A 255 5.42 -34.33 12.56
N ARG A 256 5.67 -35.33 13.40
CA ARG A 256 5.44 -36.75 13.07
C ARG A 256 4.70 -37.42 14.21
N ALA A 257 3.48 -37.86 13.96
CA ALA A 257 2.64 -38.54 14.93
C ALA A 257 2.62 -40.05 14.67
N ARG A 258 2.53 -40.81 15.76
CA ARG A 258 2.19 -42.23 15.79
C ARG A 258 0.78 -42.36 16.30
N ILE A 259 -0.08 -42.94 15.48
CA ILE A 259 -1.49 -43.14 15.79
C ILE A 259 -1.70 -44.63 16.02
N TYR A 260 -2.30 -44.95 17.15
CA TYR A 260 -2.69 -46.28 17.56
C TYR A 260 -4.21 -46.37 17.52
N TRP A 261 -4.76 -47.31 16.76
CA TRP A 261 -6.17 -47.64 16.84
C TRP A 261 -6.35 -49.02 17.44
N HIS A 262 -7.46 -49.17 18.14
CA HIS A 262 -7.66 -50.21 19.14
C HIS A 262 -9.05 -50.82 18.94
N SER A 263 -9.14 -52.15 19.07
CA SER A 263 -10.42 -52.85 19.04
C SER A 263 -11.13 -52.83 20.39
N GLU A 264 -10.40 -52.60 21.47
CA GLU A 264 -10.95 -52.47 22.82
C GLU A 264 -11.20 -51.00 23.17
N PRO A 265 -12.13 -50.71 24.09
CA PRO A 265 -12.28 -49.37 24.65
C PRO A 265 -11.06 -48.99 25.50
N GLU A 266 -10.91 -47.69 25.76
CA GLU A 266 -9.86 -47.14 26.63
C GLU A 266 -8.43 -47.48 26.19
N CYS A 267 -8.23 -47.84 24.91
CA CYS A 267 -6.95 -48.21 24.33
C CYS A 267 -6.27 -49.34 25.13
N ALA A 268 -7.07 -50.30 25.61
CA ALA A 268 -6.64 -51.33 26.55
C ALA A 268 -5.79 -52.45 25.91
N ASP A 269 -5.96 -52.69 24.61
CA ASP A 269 -5.16 -53.65 23.84
C ASP A 269 -3.87 -53.01 23.28
N GLN A 270 -3.06 -53.80 22.57
CA GLN A 270 -1.78 -53.33 22.02
C GLN A 270 -1.98 -52.25 20.93
N GLY A 271 -3.14 -52.26 20.26
CA GLY A 271 -3.43 -51.40 19.13
C GLY A 271 -2.56 -51.70 17.91
N MET A 272 -3.01 -51.24 16.76
CA MET A 272 -2.22 -51.23 15.54
C MET A 272 -1.66 -49.83 15.30
N LEU A 273 -0.46 -49.73 14.73
CA LEU A 273 0.30 -48.48 14.61
C LEU A 273 0.33 -47.96 13.18
N MET A 274 -0.02 -46.69 13.00
CA MET A 274 0.29 -45.88 11.83
C MET A 274 1.18 -44.70 12.19
N THR A 275 1.97 -44.24 11.22
CA THR A 275 2.77 -43.01 11.35
C THR A 275 2.38 -42.04 10.27
N THR A 276 2.14 -40.79 10.63
CA THR A 276 1.88 -39.69 9.70
C THR A 276 2.85 -38.53 10.00
N GLY A 277 3.05 -37.67 9.01
CA GLY A 277 3.80 -36.43 9.16
C GLY A 277 3.25 -35.35 8.22
N LEU A 278 3.93 -34.20 8.19
CA LEU A 278 3.55 -33.04 7.37
C LEU A 278 3.38 -33.38 5.88
N ASP A 279 4.19 -34.32 5.38
CA ASP A 279 4.29 -34.73 3.98
C ASP A 279 3.67 -36.11 3.69
N HIS A 280 3.03 -36.74 4.68
CA HIS A 280 2.54 -38.11 4.55
C HIS A 280 1.17 -38.32 5.19
N GLU A 281 0.18 -38.61 4.35
CA GLU A 281 -1.18 -39.03 4.73
C GLU A 281 -1.36 -40.52 4.39
N PRO A 282 -1.16 -41.44 5.35
CA PRO A 282 -1.32 -42.85 5.06
C PRO A 282 -2.79 -43.24 4.96
N CYS A 283 -3.07 -44.11 4.00
CA CYS A 283 -4.31 -44.88 3.94
C CYS A 283 -4.01 -46.35 4.23
N LEU A 284 -4.75 -46.94 5.15
CA LEU A 284 -4.78 -48.37 5.38
C LEU A 284 -6.04 -48.96 4.74
N GLY A 285 -5.89 -49.81 3.73
CA GLY A 285 -7.00 -50.52 3.09
C GLY A 285 -6.85 -52.03 3.20
N TRP A 286 -7.98 -52.74 3.12
CA TRP A 286 -8.03 -54.19 3.04
C TRP A 286 -8.69 -54.64 1.73
N SER A 287 -8.30 -55.81 1.22
CA SER A 287 -8.91 -56.41 0.01
C SER A 287 -10.35 -56.91 0.20
N GLY A 288 -10.96 -56.60 1.34
CA GLY A 288 -12.28 -57.00 1.78
C GLY A 288 -12.64 -56.26 3.06
N PRO A 289 -13.79 -56.55 3.67
CA PRO A 289 -14.20 -55.92 4.92
C PRO A 289 -13.16 -56.14 6.04
N SER A 290 -13.06 -55.15 6.94
CA SER A 290 -12.16 -55.19 8.09
C SER A 290 -12.43 -56.42 8.96
N TRP A 291 -11.37 -56.94 9.58
CA TRP A 291 -11.43 -58.10 10.48
C TRP A 291 -11.36 -57.72 11.96
N VAL A 292 -11.31 -56.42 12.27
CA VAL A 292 -11.29 -55.87 13.63
C VAL A 292 -12.32 -54.78 13.78
N ASP A 293 -12.78 -54.58 15.02
CA ASP A 293 -13.53 -53.41 15.42
C ASP A 293 -12.60 -52.19 15.53
N PHE A 294 -13.13 -51.00 15.21
CA PHE A 294 -12.47 -49.74 15.49
C PHE A 294 -13.21 -49.06 16.65
N THR A 295 -12.63 -49.10 17.84
CA THR A 295 -13.31 -48.72 19.10
C THR A 295 -12.66 -47.52 19.76
N SER A 296 -11.32 -47.50 19.82
CA SER A 296 -10.59 -46.40 20.44
C SER A 296 -9.34 -45.99 19.65
N LEU A 297 -8.89 -44.76 19.90
CA LEU A 297 -7.79 -44.11 19.19
C LEU A 297 -6.88 -43.40 20.17
N ARG A 298 -5.56 -43.53 19.99
CA ARG A 298 -4.52 -42.85 20.76
C ARG A 298 -3.44 -42.30 19.85
N GLY A 299 -2.96 -41.10 20.16
CA GLY A 299 -1.87 -40.45 19.45
C GLY A 299 -0.65 -40.29 20.34
N THR A 300 0.54 -40.36 19.75
CA THR A 300 1.79 -39.96 20.41
C THR A 300 2.72 -39.30 19.41
N TRP A 301 3.51 -38.33 19.84
CA TRP A 301 4.49 -37.69 18.98
C TRP A 301 5.74 -38.56 18.84
N LYS A 302 6.16 -38.81 17.60
CA LYS A 302 7.51 -39.29 17.28
C LYS A 302 8.48 -38.11 17.19
N ASN A 303 8.05 -37.04 16.52
CA ASN A 303 8.73 -35.75 16.48
C ASN A 303 7.67 -34.67 16.69
N ASN A 304 7.93 -33.72 17.61
CA ASN A 304 7.08 -32.56 17.88
C ASN A 304 7.95 -31.31 17.80
N GLU A 305 8.32 -30.97 16.57
CA GLU A 305 9.18 -29.83 16.25
C GLU A 305 8.37 -28.88 15.35
N PRO A 306 7.63 -27.91 15.92
CA PRO A 306 6.69 -27.09 15.16
C PRO A 306 7.33 -26.04 14.24
N GLY A 307 8.66 -25.87 14.31
CA GLY A 307 9.41 -24.89 13.52
C GLY A 307 9.42 -23.48 14.10
N ILE A 308 10.03 -22.54 13.37
CA ILE A 308 10.14 -21.13 13.76
C ILE A 308 9.64 -20.26 12.60
N CYS A 309 8.88 -19.21 12.91
CA CYS A 309 8.42 -18.27 11.90
C CYS A 309 9.30 -17.02 11.85
N THR A 310 9.48 -16.50 10.63
CA THR A 310 10.13 -15.21 10.39
C THR A 310 9.09 -14.10 10.47
N ALA A 311 9.34 -13.11 11.33
CA ALA A 311 8.51 -11.91 11.44
C ALA A 311 8.79 -10.96 10.27
N THR A 312 7.74 -10.32 9.76
CA THR A 312 7.81 -9.27 8.73
C THR A 312 6.93 -8.09 9.12
N GLY A 313 7.28 -6.88 8.68
CA GLY A 313 6.57 -5.65 9.04
C GLY A 313 7.22 -4.88 10.19
N GLY A 314 6.47 -3.96 10.79
CA GLY A 314 6.98 -3.05 11.83
C GLY A 314 8.00 -2.03 11.32
N GLN A 315 8.16 -1.89 9.99
CA GLN A 315 9.01 -0.88 9.38
C GLN A 315 8.20 0.37 9.02
N PRO A 316 8.81 1.56 9.09
CA PRO A 316 8.24 2.78 8.53
C PRO A 316 7.86 2.61 7.05
N THR A 317 6.67 3.08 6.69
CA THR A 317 6.18 3.07 5.32
C THR A 317 5.57 4.42 4.97
N GLY A 318 5.55 4.72 3.67
CA GLY A 318 5.01 5.96 3.15
C GLY A 318 5.97 7.14 3.31
N GLU A 319 5.58 8.24 2.71
CA GLU A 319 6.34 9.48 2.66
C GLU A 319 5.35 10.65 2.74
N LEU A 320 5.79 11.78 3.29
CA LEU A 320 5.06 13.04 3.25
C LEU A 320 5.88 14.04 2.45
N SER A 321 5.25 14.67 1.47
CA SER A 321 5.78 15.79 0.72
C SER A 321 4.90 17.03 0.92
N GLY A 322 5.45 18.20 0.60
CA GLY A 322 4.68 19.43 0.57
C GLY A 322 3.77 19.48 -0.65
N ARG A 323 2.52 19.88 -0.44
CA ARG A 323 1.47 19.97 -1.47
C ARG A 323 1.39 21.39 -2.05
N ASP A 324 1.08 21.48 -3.35
CA ASP A 324 0.87 22.74 -4.09
C ASP A 324 1.98 23.76 -3.84
N PRO A 325 3.21 23.50 -4.33
CA PRO A 325 4.34 24.39 -4.09
C PRO A 325 4.13 25.76 -4.72
N MET A 326 4.47 26.80 -3.97
CA MET A 326 4.56 28.18 -4.43
C MET A 326 5.96 28.71 -4.15
N THR A 327 6.66 29.12 -5.20
CA THR A 327 7.95 29.78 -5.09
C THR A 327 7.76 31.28 -5.10
N PHE A 328 8.37 31.96 -4.13
CA PHE A 328 8.46 33.40 -4.04
C PHE A 328 9.91 33.85 -4.20
N CYS A 329 10.14 34.86 -5.00
CA CYS A 329 11.41 35.55 -5.13
C CYS A 329 11.23 36.97 -4.59
N CYS A 330 12.00 37.35 -3.57
CA CYS A 330 11.85 38.60 -2.83
C CYS A 330 12.96 39.59 -3.13
N ALA A 331 12.62 40.88 -3.11
CA ALA A 331 13.60 41.95 -3.20
C ALA A 331 14.42 42.00 -1.90
N PRO A 332 15.70 42.41 -1.95
CA PRO A 332 16.52 42.46 -0.73
C PRO A 332 15.88 43.37 0.32
N ALA A 333 15.84 42.92 1.57
CA ALA A 333 15.42 43.74 2.70
C ALA A 333 16.24 45.06 2.71
N ARG A 334 15.56 46.19 2.75
CA ARG A 334 16.19 47.52 2.85
C ARG A 334 16.45 47.91 4.29
#